data_AF-A0A1G0SQ04-F1
#
_entry.id   AF-A0A1G0SQ04-F1
#
_cell.length_a   1.000
_cell.length_b   1.000
_cell.length_c   1.000
_cell.angle_alpha   90.00
_cell.angle_beta   90.00
_cell.angle_gamma   90.00
#
_symmetry.space_group_name_H-M   'P 1'
#
loop_
_entity.id
_entity.type
_entity.pdbx_description
1 polymer ?
#
loop_
_entity_poly.entity_id
_entity_poly.type
_entity_poly.pdbx_seq_one_letter_code
_entity_poly.pdbx_strand_id
1 'polypeptide(L)'
;MERRKHLRLPGYDYSAEGAYFVTIVCHDRHPYFGKVVDKDMELGPIGIAADICWKELPLHFSNVRIDVHQVMPEHFHGILFLDGSKRVSGILTIDSGIVQLNNATVSKQNATDQSQFFSRISPKRGTLGVIIRTFKAAVTTWCRSNGYPEFGWQSLYYDRIIRNNEELDRIRQYIRMNPQNYHKKAQ
;
A
#
# COMPACT_ATOMS: atom_id res chain seq x y z
N MET A 1 6.89 -22.96 -18.63
CA MET A 1 6.54 -21.53 -18.56
C MET A 1 5.13 -21.43 -18.00
N GLU A 2 4.96 -21.22 -16.69
CA GLU A 2 3.62 -21.05 -16.12
C GLU A 2 3.03 -19.74 -16.60
N ARG A 3 1.78 -19.80 -17.11
CA ARG A 3 0.99 -18.61 -17.43
C ARG A 3 0.88 -17.74 -16.19
N ARG A 4 1.45 -16.54 -16.26
CA ARG A 4 1.34 -15.50 -15.24
C ARG A 4 -0.15 -15.22 -15.01
N LYS A 5 -0.71 -15.70 -13.89
CA LYS A 5 -2.09 -15.36 -13.51
C LYS A 5 -2.15 -13.86 -13.30
N HIS A 6 -3.01 -13.17 -14.05
CA HIS A 6 -3.31 -11.76 -13.80
C HIS A 6 -4.02 -11.66 -12.44
N LEU A 7 -3.28 -11.22 -11.41
CA LEU A 7 -3.79 -11.06 -10.04
C LEU A 7 -4.79 -9.90 -9.93
N ARG A 8 -4.67 -8.92 -10.81
CA ARG A 8 -5.55 -7.75 -10.86
C ARG A 8 -6.76 -8.01 -11.75
N LEU A 9 -7.92 -7.52 -11.33
CA LEU A 9 -9.16 -7.58 -12.11
C LEU A 9 -8.94 -6.82 -13.42
N PRO A 10 -8.97 -7.50 -14.59
CA PRO A 10 -8.75 -6.84 -15.87
C PRO A 10 -9.80 -5.76 -16.12
N GLY A 11 -9.36 -4.56 -16.52
CA GLY A 11 -10.25 -3.44 -16.85
C GLY A 11 -10.69 -2.56 -15.68
N TYR A 12 -10.28 -2.87 -14.43
CA TYR A 12 -10.63 -2.03 -13.28
C TYR A 12 -9.61 -0.91 -13.05
N ASP A 13 -10.08 0.31 -12.84
CA ASP A 13 -9.23 1.45 -12.47
C ASP A 13 -8.91 1.38 -10.98
N TYR A 14 -7.69 0.99 -10.64
CA TYR A 14 -7.20 0.93 -9.25
C TYR A 14 -6.86 2.31 -8.64
N SER A 15 -7.29 3.39 -9.29
CA SER A 15 -7.47 4.71 -8.69
C SER A 15 -8.93 5.03 -8.35
N ALA A 16 -9.88 4.13 -8.63
CA ALA A 16 -11.28 4.30 -8.29
C ALA A 16 -11.49 4.32 -6.78
N GLU A 17 -12.46 5.14 -6.37
CA GLU A 17 -12.89 5.18 -4.98
C GLU A 17 -13.39 3.80 -4.56
N GLY A 18 -13.03 3.35 -3.36
CA GLY A 18 -13.51 2.07 -2.86
C GLY A 18 -12.59 1.43 -1.81
N ALA A 19 -13.05 0.29 -1.31
CA ALA A 19 -12.34 -0.50 -0.33
C ALA A 19 -11.52 -1.61 -1.00
N TYR A 20 -10.28 -1.77 -0.56
CA TYR A 20 -9.33 -2.73 -1.11
C TYR A 20 -8.75 -3.57 0.03
N PHE A 21 -8.87 -4.88 -0.12
CA PHE A 21 -8.11 -5.84 0.68
C PHE A 21 -6.77 -6.11 0.00
N VAL A 22 -5.68 -6.14 0.77
CA VAL A 22 -4.35 -6.49 0.28
C VAL A 22 -3.69 -7.58 1.12
N THR A 23 -2.87 -8.39 0.46
CA THR A 23 -1.91 -9.29 1.11
C THR A 23 -0.52 -9.07 0.54
N ILE A 24 0.44 -8.78 1.42
CA ILE A 24 1.83 -8.47 1.07
C ILE A 24 2.72 -9.50 1.77
N VAL A 25 3.55 -10.22 1.02
CA VAL A 25 4.29 -11.38 1.53
C VAL A 25 5.78 -11.08 1.56
N CYS A 26 6.46 -11.51 2.61
CA CYS A 26 7.91 -11.50 2.71
C CYS A 26 8.55 -12.41 1.65
N HIS A 27 9.75 -12.07 1.21
CA HIS A 27 10.52 -12.88 0.28
C HIS A 27 10.66 -14.31 0.83
N ASP A 28 10.42 -15.30 -0.03
CA ASP A 28 10.39 -16.74 0.30
C ASP A 28 9.54 -17.11 1.53
N ARG A 29 8.55 -16.28 1.89
CA ARG A 29 7.73 -16.45 3.09
C ARG A 29 8.58 -16.57 4.37
N HIS A 30 9.70 -15.86 4.42
CA HIS A 30 10.53 -15.84 5.61
C HIS A 30 9.82 -15.11 6.77
N PRO A 31 9.85 -15.65 8.01
CA PRO A 31 9.07 -15.12 9.15
C PRO A 31 9.71 -13.88 9.80
N TYR A 32 9.99 -12.84 9.02
CA TYR A 32 10.67 -11.62 9.49
C TYR A 32 9.90 -10.80 10.53
N PHE A 33 8.56 -10.88 10.53
CA PHE A 33 7.73 -10.02 11.36
C PHE A 33 7.50 -10.54 12.78
N GLY A 34 7.90 -11.78 13.08
CA GLY A 34 7.74 -12.39 14.40
C GLY A 34 7.21 -13.80 14.30
N LYS A 35 6.41 -14.22 15.29
CA LYS A 35 5.90 -15.59 15.40
C LYS A 35 4.50 -15.60 16.00
N VAL A 36 3.75 -16.67 15.73
CA VAL A 36 2.45 -16.90 16.39
C VAL A 36 2.68 -17.86 17.57
N VAL A 37 2.33 -17.42 18.78
CA VAL A 37 2.40 -18.22 20.02
C VAL A 37 1.00 -18.24 20.62
N ASP A 38 0.51 -19.43 20.99
CA ASP A 38 -0.83 -19.60 21.59
C ASP A 38 -1.98 -18.90 20.85
N LYS A 39 -1.92 -18.91 19.51
CA LYS A 39 -2.89 -18.26 18.59
C LYS A 39 -2.84 -16.75 18.53
N ASP A 40 -1.86 -16.12 19.19
CA ASP A 40 -1.63 -14.68 19.15
C ASP A 40 -0.34 -14.36 18.40
N MET A 41 -0.32 -13.20 17.74
CA MET A 41 0.85 -12.74 17.01
C MET A 41 1.80 -11.99 17.97
N GLU A 42 3.00 -12.51 18.15
CA GLU A 42 4.11 -11.81 18.81
C GLU A 42 4.96 -11.10 17.74
N LEU A 43 4.90 -9.77 17.71
CA LEU A 43 5.67 -8.97 16.74
C LEU A 43 7.13 -8.85 17.16
N GLY A 44 8.03 -9.14 16.21
CA GLY A 44 9.42 -8.73 16.29
C GLY A 44 9.63 -7.29 15.83
N PRO A 45 10.87 -6.77 15.86
CA PRO A 45 11.18 -5.38 15.52
C PRO A 45 10.70 -4.96 14.11
N ILE A 46 10.91 -5.82 13.11
CA ILE A 46 10.46 -5.58 11.74
C ILE A 46 8.91 -5.58 11.67
N GLY A 47 8.24 -6.45 12.42
CA GLY A 47 6.78 -6.51 12.49
C GLY A 47 6.17 -5.25 13.09
N ILE A 48 6.79 -4.72 14.15
CA ILE A 48 6.42 -3.43 14.75
C ILE A 48 6.61 -2.29 13.75
N ALA A 49 7.74 -2.26 13.04
CA ALA A 49 7.98 -1.25 12.01
C ALA A 49 6.94 -1.32 10.88
N ALA A 50 6.56 -2.53 10.45
CA ALA A 50 5.49 -2.72 9.46
C ALA A 50 4.13 -2.21 9.96
N ASP A 51 3.77 -2.48 11.21
CA ASP A 51 2.53 -1.96 11.82
C ASP A 51 2.50 -0.43 11.86
N ILE A 52 3.61 0.19 12.28
CA ILE A 52 3.75 1.66 12.33
C ILE A 52 3.66 2.26 10.93
N CYS A 53 4.47 1.79 9.98
CA CYS A 53 4.48 2.32 8.61
C CYS A 53 3.12 2.19 7.93
N TRP A 54 2.33 1.14 8.24
CA TRP A 54 0.98 1.01 7.72
C TRP A 54 0.03 2.06 8.32
N LYS A 55 0.11 2.26 9.64
CA LYS A 55 -0.70 3.25 10.36
C LYS A 55 -0.41 4.69 9.95
N GLU A 56 0.80 4.96 9.47
CA GLU A 56 1.23 6.27 8.98
C GLU A 56 0.78 6.56 7.53
N LEU A 57 0.24 5.59 6.79
CA LEU A 57 -0.19 5.79 5.40
C LEU A 57 -1.13 7.01 5.21
N PRO A 58 -2.14 7.27 6.06
CA PRO A 58 -3.00 8.44 5.94
C PRO A 58 -2.26 9.79 6.10
N LEU A 59 -1.09 9.80 6.77
CA LEU A 59 -0.26 11.00 6.90
C LEU A 59 0.43 11.37 5.58
N HIS A 60 0.71 10.36 4.74
CA HIS A 60 1.37 10.53 3.45
C HIS A 60 0.40 10.64 2.28
N PHE A 61 -0.82 10.11 2.44
CA PHE A 61 -1.84 10.07 1.42
C PHE A 61 -3.18 10.55 1.98
N SER A 62 -3.53 11.81 1.68
CA SER A 62 -4.77 12.42 2.16
C SER A 62 -6.05 11.76 1.64
N ASN A 63 -5.94 10.94 0.58
CA ASN A 63 -7.05 10.19 -0.02
C ASN A 63 -7.09 8.72 0.46
N VAL A 64 -6.37 8.39 1.52
CA VAL A 64 -6.29 7.04 2.08
C VAL A 64 -6.83 7.03 3.49
N ARG A 65 -7.76 6.12 3.75
CA ARG A 65 -8.16 5.72 5.09
C ARG A 65 -7.84 4.24 5.28
N ILE A 66 -7.22 3.90 6.39
CA ILE A 66 -6.95 2.49 6.75
C ILE A 66 -8.09 1.95 7.61
N ASP A 67 -8.26 0.63 7.56
CA ASP A 67 -9.14 -0.14 8.43
C ASP A 67 -8.30 -1.30 8.99
N VAL A 68 -8.95 -2.39 9.43
CA VAL A 68 -8.26 -3.50 10.07
C VAL A 68 -7.12 -4.05 9.21
N HIS A 69 -6.00 -4.29 9.88
CA HIS A 69 -4.85 -4.98 9.34
C HIS A 69 -4.33 -5.98 10.37
N GLN A 70 -3.54 -6.94 9.89
CA GLN A 70 -2.89 -7.94 10.70
C GLN A 70 -1.52 -8.22 10.10
N VAL A 71 -0.48 -8.01 10.91
CA VAL A 71 0.86 -8.51 10.62
C VAL A 71 0.90 -9.97 11.07
N MET A 72 1.37 -10.85 10.19
CA MET A 72 1.62 -12.27 10.44
C MET A 72 3.13 -12.52 10.29
N PRO A 73 3.69 -13.67 10.71
CA PRO A 73 5.15 -13.88 10.72
C PRO A 73 5.87 -13.50 9.41
N GLU A 74 5.25 -13.81 8.28
CA GLU A 74 5.80 -13.81 6.93
C GLU A 74 4.92 -13.06 5.91
N HIS A 75 3.79 -12.52 6.33
CA HIS A 75 2.91 -11.74 5.48
C HIS A 75 2.14 -10.66 6.26
N PHE A 76 1.57 -9.73 5.52
CA PHE A 76 0.76 -8.63 6.03
C PHE A 76 -0.59 -8.67 5.32
N HIS A 77 -1.67 -8.55 6.08
CA HIS A 77 -3.01 -8.33 5.56
C HIS A 77 -3.52 -6.95 5.96
N GLY A 78 -4.17 -6.24 5.06
CA GLY A 78 -4.76 -4.94 5.38
C GLY A 78 -5.97 -4.60 4.51
N ILE A 79 -6.86 -3.80 5.07
CA ILE A 79 -7.91 -3.11 4.32
C ILE A 79 -7.56 -1.62 4.29
N LEU A 80 -7.67 -1.03 3.11
CA LEU A 80 -7.64 0.42 2.95
C LEU A 80 -8.77 0.88 2.04
N PHE A 81 -9.17 2.12 2.24
CA PHE A 81 -10.13 2.84 1.41
C PHE A 81 -9.35 3.88 0.63
N LEU A 82 -9.57 3.91 -0.68
CA LEU A 82 -9.22 5.05 -1.50
C LEU A 82 -10.47 5.91 -1.59
N ASP A 83 -10.40 7.10 -1.04
CA ASP A 83 -11.37 8.14 -1.36
C ASP A 83 -10.92 8.73 -2.69
N GLY A 84 -11.85 9.10 -3.56
CA GLY A 84 -11.43 9.72 -4.81
C GLY A 84 -10.72 11.00 -4.49
N SER A 85 -9.53 11.14 -5.07
CA SER A 85 -8.93 12.45 -5.17
C SER A 85 -9.97 13.32 -5.86
N LYS A 86 -10.61 14.26 -5.13
CA LYS A 86 -11.12 15.45 -5.80
C LYS A 86 -9.93 15.94 -6.60
N ARG A 87 -9.97 15.81 -7.93
CA ARG A 87 -9.06 16.55 -8.78
C ARG A 87 -9.36 17.99 -8.39
N VAL A 88 -8.50 18.59 -7.56
CA VAL A 88 -8.55 20.01 -7.33
C VAL A 88 -8.12 20.61 -8.67
N SER A 89 -9.10 20.79 -9.55
CA SER A 89 -9.00 21.54 -10.79
C SER A 89 -9.01 23.05 -10.53
N GLY A 90 -9.01 23.48 -9.27
CA GLY A 90 -8.96 24.87 -8.88
C GLY A 90 -7.61 25.18 -8.26
N ILE A 91 -6.88 26.11 -8.86
CA ILE A 91 -5.93 26.95 -8.12
C ILE A 91 -6.55 27.28 -6.76
N LEU A 92 -5.95 26.82 -5.66
CA LEU A 92 -6.26 27.34 -4.34
C LEU A 92 -5.49 28.66 -4.22
N THR A 93 -6.12 29.75 -4.62
CA THR A 93 -5.76 31.08 -4.11
C THR A 93 -6.08 31.07 -2.62
N ILE A 94 -5.05 30.94 -1.79
CA ILE A 94 -5.14 31.30 -0.38
C ILE A 94 -4.62 32.73 -0.28
N ASP A 95 -5.57 33.65 -0.15
CA ASP A 95 -5.30 35.04 0.16
C ASP A 95 -4.78 35.09 1.61
N SER A 96 -3.45 35.00 1.77
CA SER A 96 -2.64 35.55 2.87
C SER A 96 -1.26 34.89 2.89
N GLY A 97 -0.24 35.61 2.43
CA GLY A 97 1.16 35.33 2.76
C GLY A 97 1.99 34.72 1.64
N ILE A 98 2.69 35.59 0.92
CA ILE A 98 3.68 35.29 -0.12
C ILE A 98 4.78 34.36 0.43
N VAL A 99 4.96 33.20 -0.19
CA VAL A 99 6.29 32.58 -0.36
C VAL A 99 6.49 32.36 -1.85
N GLN A 100 7.15 33.33 -2.47
CA GLN A 100 7.56 33.30 -3.85
C GLN A 100 8.80 32.42 -3.96
N LEU A 101 8.65 31.20 -4.49
CA LEU A 101 9.77 30.44 -5.04
C LEU A 101 9.64 30.46 -6.55
N ASN A 102 10.39 31.39 -7.14
CA ASN A 102 10.64 31.65 -8.55
C ASN A 102 10.23 30.53 -9.51
N ASN A 103 9.07 30.69 -10.15
CA ASN A 103 8.85 30.13 -11.47
C ASN A 103 9.79 30.85 -12.44
N ALA A 104 10.94 30.25 -12.72
CA ALA A 104 11.69 30.59 -13.91
C ALA A 104 10.78 30.32 -15.12
N THR A 105 10.39 31.40 -15.78
CA THR A 105 9.70 31.42 -17.07
C THR A 105 10.56 30.68 -18.09
N VAL A 106 10.31 29.39 -18.29
CA VAL A 106 10.72 28.69 -19.51
C VAL A 106 9.47 28.57 -20.36
N SER A 107 9.54 29.24 -21.50
CA SER A 107 8.55 29.26 -22.57
C SER A 107 7.96 27.88 -22.85
N LYS A 108 6.62 27.85 -22.90
CA LYS A 108 5.87 26.80 -23.59
C LYS A 108 6.36 26.72 -25.03
N GLN A 109 7.15 25.71 -25.37
CA GLN A 109 7.16 25.03 -26.66
C GLN A 109 8.08 23.81 -26.52
N ASN A 110 7.57 22.63 -26.92
CA ASN A 110 8.24 21.32 -26.94
C ASN A 110 8.21 20.51 -25.63
N ALA A 111 7.00 20.24 -25.09
CA ALA A 111 6.80 18.98 -24.38
C ALA A 111 6.88 17.85 -25.41
N THR A 112 8.01 17.14 -25.48
CA THR A 112 8.16 15.97 -26.34
C THR A 112 7.09 14.93 -25.99
N ASP A 113 6.54 14.26 -27.01
CA ASP A 113 5.52 13.21 -26.89
C ASP A 113 5.94 12.11 -25.88
N GLN A 114 7.26 11.92 -25.74
CA GLN A 114 7.88 11.08 -24.71
C GLN A 114 7.57 11.55 -23.27
N SER A 115 7.65 12.84 -22.95
CA SER A 115 7.34 13.36 -21.60
C SER A 115 5.87 13.15 -21.22
N GLN A 116 4.95 13.31 -22.17
CA GLN A 116 3.53 13.00 -21.98
C GLN A 116 3.29 11.49 -21.85
N PHE A 117 3.96 10.68 -22.66
CA PHE A 117 3.91 9.22 -22.58
C PHE A 117 4.41 8.70 -21.22
N PHE A 118 5.57 9.17 -20.75
CA PHE A 118 6.11 8.81 -19.44
C PHE A 118 5.20 9.31 -18.29
N SER A 119 4.54 10.46 -18.42
CA SER A 119 3.56 10.93 -17.44
C SER A 119 2.28 10.07 -17.39
N ARG A 120 1.84 9.53 -18.54
CA ARG A 120 0.68 8.62 -18.66
C ARG A 120 0.97 7.24 -18.09
N ILE A 121 2.22 6.79 -18.18
CA ILE A 121 2.69 5.48 -17.68
C ILE A 121 3.11 5.55 -16.21
N SER A 122 3.50 6.73 -15.75
CA SER A 122 3.83 6.98 -14.35
C SER A 122 2.60 6.67 -13.48
N PRO A 123 2.75 5.86 -12.42
CA PRO A 123 1.63 5.56 -11.53
C PRO A 123 1.01 6.86 -11.00
N LYS A 124 -0.30 7.03 -11.21
CA LYS A 124 -1.02 8.20 -10.68
C LYS A 124 -0.84 8.25 -9.16
N ARG A 125 -0.55 9.45 -8.62
CA ARG A 125 -0.48 9.67 -7.17
C ARG A 125 -1.79 9.20 -6.53
N GLY A 126 -1.70 8.48 -5.41
CA GLY A 126 -2.87 7.95 -4.69
C GLY A 126 -3.48 6.66 -5.24
N THR A 127 -2.87 6.01 -6.25
CA THR A 127 -3.28 4.64 -6.66
C THR A 127 -2.87 3.61 -5.61
N LEU A 128 -3.61 2.50 -5.52
CA LEU A 128 -3.26 1.37 -4.65
C LEU A 128 -1.80 0.94 -4.83
N GLY A 129 -1.35 0.84 -6.08
CA GLY A 129 0.02 0.42 -6.40
C GLY A 129 1.11 1.38 -5.91
N VAL A 130 0.84 2.69 -5.85
CA VAL A 130 1.78 3.67 -5.29
C VAL A 130 1.82 3.54 -3.77
N ILE A 131 0.65 3.43 -3.14
CA ILE A 131 0.53 3.32 -1.67
C ILE A 131 1.28 2.08 -1.17
N ILE A 132 1.05 0.92 -1.79
CA ILE A 132 1.71 -0.33 -1.40
C ILE A 132 3.22 -0.26 -1.67
N ARG A 133 3.66 0.42 -2.73
CA ARG A 133 5.08 0.65 -2.99
C ARG A 133 5.72 1.51 -1.90
N THR A 134 5.07 2.60 -1.51
CA THR A 134 5.54 3.49 -0.44
C THR A 134 5.62 2.76 0.90
N PHE A 135 4.58 1.98 1.24
CA PHE A 135 4.60 1.11 2.41
C PHE A 135 5.80 0.16 2.43
N LYS A 136 5.98 -0.62 1.35
CA LYS A 136 7.10 -1.58 1.24
C LYS A 136 8.45 -0.87 1.32
N ALA A 137 8.58 0.30 0.71
CA ALA A 137 9.79 1.10 0.73
C ALA A 137 10.11 1.61 2.15
N ALA A 138 9.13 2.15 2.87
CA ALA A 138 9.30 2.65 4.23
C ALA A 138 9.83 1.56 5.18
N VAL A 139 9.19 0.38 5.16
CA VAL A 139 9.63 -0.77 5.97
C VAL A 139 11.03 -1.23 5.55
N THR A 140 11.31 -1.30 4.25
CA THR A 140 12.64 -1.71 3.76
C THR A 140 13.72 -0.72 4.22
N THR A 141 13.48 0.59 4.09
CA THR A 141 14.39 1.64 4.57
C THR A 141 14.64 1.51 6.06
N TRP A 142 13.58 1.35 6.86
CA TRP A 142 13.72 1.12 8.30
C TRP A 142 14.58 -0.12 8.59
N CYS A 143 14.35 -1.24 7.91
CA CYS A 143 15.14 -2.46 8.08
C CYS A 143 16.63 -2.22 7.79
N ARG A 144 16.95 -1.52 6.69
CA ARG A 144 18.35 -1.25 6.32
C ARG A 144 19.05 -0.37 7.35
N SER A 145 18.35 0.63 7.88
CA SER A 145 18.87 1.52 8.92
C SER A 145 19.01 0.85 10.30
N ASN A 146 18.32 -0.27 10.54
CA ASN A 146 18.28 -0.93 11.85
C ASN A 146 18.96 -2.32 11.84
N GLY A 147 19.84 -2.59 10.87
CA GLY A 147 20.67 -3.81 10.88
C GLY A 147 19.97 -5.07 10.37
N TYR A 148 18.92 -4.94 9.56
CA TYR A 148 18.23 -6.04 8.89
C TYR A 148 18.40 -5.96 7.36
N PRO A 149 19.63 -6.08 6.81
CA PRO A 149 19.89 -5.96 5.36
C PRO A 149 19.27 -7.08 4.52
N GLU A 150 18.99 -8.24 5.12
CA GLU A 150 18.44 -9.44 4.50
C GLU A 150 16.92 -9.37 4.28
N PHE A 151 16.21 -8.51 5.02
CA PHE A 151 14.76 -8.40 4.90
C PHE A 151 14.34 -8.15 3.45
N GLY A 152 13.30 -8.82 2.98
CA GLY A 152 12.85 -8.64 1.60
C GLY A 152 11.37 -8.92 1.46
N TRP A 153 10.77 -8.32 0.44
CA TRP A 153 9.40 -8.59 0.05
C TRP A 153 9.37 -9.47 -1.21
N GLN A 154 8.30 -10.25 -1.40
CA GLN A 154 7.97 -10.74 -2.75
C GLN A 154 7.68 -9.54 -3.67
N SER A 155 7.99 -9.67 -4.96
CA SER A 155 7.88 -8.55 -5.91
C SER A 155 6.46 -8.00 -6.04
N LEU A 156 5.47 -8.90 -6.08
CA LEU A 156 4.05 -8.56 -6.21
C LEU A 156 3.34 -8.64 -4.86
N TYR A 157 2.12 -8.12 -4.82
CA TYR A 157 1.18 -8.28 -3.72
C TYR A 157 -0.17 -8.71 -4.30
N TYR A 158 -1.00 -9.34 -3.48
CA TYR A 158 -2.37 -9.66 -3.83
C TYR A 158 -3.28 -8.50 -3.44
N ASP A 159 -4.27 -8.19 -4.28
CA ASP A 159 -5.32 -7.24 -4.00
C ASP A 159 -6.70 -7.78 -4.37
N ARG A 160 -7.73 -7.26 -3.71
CA ARG A 160 -9.14 -7.52 -4.01
C ARG A 160 -9.98 -6.30 -3.70
N ILE A 161 -10.79 -5.88 -4.67
CA ILE A 161 -11.81 -4.84 -4.49
C ILE A 161 -12.97 -5.43 -3.67
N ILE A 162 -13.33 -4.74 -2.60
CA ILE A 162 -14.44 -5.10 -1.71
C ILE A 162 -15.68 -4.36 -2.20
N ARG A 163 -16.75 -5.10 -2.53
CA ARG A 163 -17.87 -4.57 -3.32
C ARG A 163 -19.09 -4.17 -2.49
N ASN A 164 -19.20 -4.65 -1.27
CA ASN A 164 -20.31 -4.36 -0.36
C ASN A 164 -19.91 -4.55 1.11
N ASN A 165 -20.81 -4.17 2.02
CA ASN A 165 -20.57 -4.20 3.46
C ASN A 165 -20.47 -5.64 4.00
N GLU A 166 -21.25 -6.59 3.46
CA GLU A 166 -21.19 -7.99 3.89
C GLU A 166 -19.84 -8.64 3.55
N GLU A 167 -19.28 -8.32 2.39
CA GLU A 167 -17.93 -8.72 2.02
C GLU A 167 -16.88 -8.03 2.89
N LEU A 168 -17.04 -6.73 3.16
CA LEU A 168 -16.16 -5.97 4.03
C LEU A 168 -16.08 -6.58 5.44
N ASP A 169 -17.22 -6.88 6.05
CA ASP A 169 -17.27 -7.43 7.41
C ASP A 169 -16.70 -8.84 7.48
N ARG A 170 -16.93 -9.66 6.45
CA ARG A 170 -16.32 -10.99 6.34
C ARG A 170 -14.79 -10.92 6.24
N ILE A 171 -14.26 -9.99 5.44
CA ILE A 171 -12.81 -9.81 5.30
C ILE A 171 -12.23 -9.26 6.62
N ARG A 172 -12.91 -8.32 7.28
CA ARG A 172 -12.50 -7.81 8.59
C ARG A 172 -12.41 -8.96 9.60
N GLN A 173 -13.41 -9.83 9.65
CA GLN A 173 -13.41 -11.01 10.52
C GLN A 173 -12.26 -11.96 10.15
N TYR A 174 -12.06 -12.25 8.86
CA TYR A 174 -10.94 -13.08 8.40
C TYR A 174 -9.57 -12.54 8.85
N ILE A 175 -9.35 -11.22 8.76
CA ILE A 175 -8.11 -10.58 9.20
C ILE A 175 -7.92 -10.72 10.71
N ARG A 176 -8.94 -10.39 11.51
CA ARG A 176 -8.89 -10.50 12.98
C ARG A 176 -8.64 -11.93 13.46
N MET A 177 -9.21 -12.90 12.77
CA MET A 177 -9.11 -14.32 13.11
C MET A 177 -7.85 -14.99 12.53
N ASN A 178 -6.98 -14.24 11.83
CA ASN A 178 -5.83 -14.82 11.13
C ASN A 178 -4.81 -15.46 12.09
N PRO A 179 -4.42 -14.81 13.21
CA PRO A 179 -3.52 -15.41 14.20
C PRO A 179 -4.02 -16.78 14.69
N GLN A 180 -5.32 -16.86 14.97
CA GLN A 180 -5.96 -18.08 15.46
C GLN A 180 -6.04 -19.22 14.44
N ASN A 181 -6.03 -18.87 13.15
CA ASN A 181 -6.14 -19.84 12.05
C ASN A 181 -4.80 -20.08 11.34
N TYR A 182 -3.69 -19.51 11.83
CA TYR A 182 -2.39 -19.55 11.16
C TYR A 182 -1.93 -20.98 10.85
N HIS A 183 -1.95 -21.86 11.85
CA HIS A 183 -1.52 -23.26 11.73
C HIS A 183 -2.45 -24.11 10.85
N LYS A 184 -3.69 -23.69 10.62
CA LYS A 184 -4.64 -24.41 9.75
C LYS A 184 -4.36 -24.21 8.26
N LYS A 185 -3.56 -23.19 7.91
CA LYS A 185 -3.18 -22.87 6.52
C LYS A 185 -1.87 -23.52 6.08
N ALA A 186 -1.13 -24.12 7.00
CA ALA A 186 0.18 -24.73 6.74
C ALA A 186 0.11 -26.23 6.39
N GLN A 187 -1.09 -26.80 6.25
CA GLN A 187 -1.39 -28.15 5.76
C GLN A 187 -2.07 -28.05 4.40
#